data_AF-A0AAD8ALW6-F1
#
_entry.id   AF-A0AAD8ALW6-F1
#
_cell.length_a   1.000
_cell.length_b   1.000
_cell.length_c   1.000
_cell.angle_alpha   90.00
_cell.angle_beta   90.00
_cell.angle_gamma   90.00
#
_symmetry.space_group_name_H-M   'P 1'
#
loop_
_entity.id
_entity.type
_entity.pdbx_description
1 polymer ?
#
loop_
_entity_poly.entity_id
_entity_poly.type
_entity_poly.pdbx_seq_one_letter_code
_entity_poly.pdbx_strand_id
1 'polypeptide(L)'
;MEPQGKKKNKFVNLYSADGQAKDVILLKGRHRCDCQASKHKLINNCMKCGRIVCEQEGSGPCLFCNNLVCSRDEQQLLNSGTKQANQLYQKLVDQKRPEGWESAVEHRNRLLEYDRTSERRTKVIDDESDYFTVNSVWLSKTEREKLRQREEELRAKQHTSRLDRKVTLDFAGRQVVDDVEFELLYDVDDVVLKEISESVQDNFVSNVNPTIMHSGPVFQDSVASESNKLMSDSAVNMSTHRRVQDREMLEMSDEAASKVPTTEEIRQTEHLYKVLTGEKIIKFPSQYPTGCLLGCVTVVDCMPQEEYRKKFPEGESDSPFVFICEDPKVLPIRFPVQGKHKIYKLDPKIHTAALKCLQRMAKIQAERISAQH
;
A
#
# COMPACT_ATOMS: atom_id res chain seq x y z
N MET A 1 31.18 74.25 -13.07
CA MET A 1 30.34 73.33 -12.30
C MET A 1 29.88 72.23 -13.24
N GLU A 2 30.57 71.10 -13.25
CA GLU A 2 30.16 69.92 -14.01
C GLU A 2 28.88 69.31 -13.43
N PRO A 3 27.94 68.81 -14.26
CA PRO A 3 26.75 68.15 -13.77
C PRO A 3 27.11 66.75 -13.26
N GLN A 4 26.98 66.55 -11.95
CA GLN A 4 27.22 65.25 -11.33
C GLN A 4 26.24 64.20 -11.88
N GLY A 5 26.80 63.10 -12.39
CA GLY A 5 26.06 61.97 -12.95
C GLY A 5 25.13 61.31 -11.92
N LYS A 6 23.84 61.19 -12.28
CA LYS A 6 22.83 60.52 -11.44
C LYS A 6 23.18 59.04 -11.27
N LYS A 7 23.28 58.58 -10.01
CA LYS A 7 23.48 57.15 -9.67
C LYS A 7 22.30 56.32 -10.20
N LYS A 8 22.59 55.26 -10.94
CA LYS A 8 21.58 54.30 -11.43
C LYS A 8 21.01 53.53 -10.24
N ASN A 9 19.71 53.65 -9.99
CA ASN A 9 19.05 52.87 -8.95
C ASN A 9 19.05 51.38 -9.34
N LYS A 10 19.41 50.51 -8.38
CA LYS A 10 19.47 49.04 -8.55
C LYS A 10 18.11 48.40 -8.83
N PHE A 11 17.01 49.13 -8.61
CA PHE A 11 15.65 48.65 -8.73
C PHE A 11 14.81 49.67 -9.51
N VAL A 12 14.05 49.18 -10.49
CA VAL A 12 13.09 49.96 -11.27
C VAL A 12 11.71 49.41 -10.97
N ASN A 13 10.81 50.26 -10.48
CA ASN A 13 9.44 49.88 -10.15
C ASN A 13 8.68 49.56 -11.45
N LEU A 14 8.09 48.36 -11.52
CA LEU A 14 7.27 47.88 -12.65
C LEU A 14 6.10 48.80 -12.99
N TYR A 15 5.55 49.53 -12.01
CA TYR A 15 4.42 50.45 -12.19
C TYR A 15 4.83 51.88 -12.57
N SER A 16 6.12 52.16 -12.73
CA SER A 16 6.59 53.48 -13.20
C SER A 16 6.41 53.60 -14.72
N ALA A 17 6.32 54.83 -15.25
CA ALA A 17 6.32 55.08 -16.70
C ALA A 17 7.55 54.45 -17.40
N ASP A 18 8.71 54.45 -16.73
CA ASP A 18 9.94 53.77 -17.19
C ASP A 18 9.87 52.24 -17.10
N GLY A 19 9.00 51.70 -16.24
CA GLY A 19 8.73 50.27 -16.06
C GLY A 19 7.76 49.73 -17.10
N GLN A 20 6.70 50.48 -17.40
CA GLN A 20 5.73 50.18 -18.47
C GLN A 20 6.36 50.27 -19.87
N ALA A 21 7.30 51.22 -20.08
CA ALA A 21 8.08 51.30 -21.32
C ALA A 21 9.08 50.13 -21.50
N LYS A 22 9.36 49.36 -20.44
CA LYS A 22 10.24 48.18 -20.42
C LYS A 22 9.48 46.91 -20.07
N ASP A 23 8.29 46.74 -20.65
CA ASP A 23 7.39 45.61 -20.41
C ASP A 23 8.00 44.21 -20.68
N VAL A 24 9.19 44.14 -21.29
CA VAL A 24 9.93 42.90 -21.55
C VAL A 24 11.25 42.91 -20.77
N ILE A 25 11.19 42.41 -19.52
CA ILE A 25 12.35 42.26 -18.64
C ILE A 25 13.04 40.93 -18.93
N LEU A 26 14.29 40.98 -19.43
CA LEU A 26 15.13 39.80 -19.60
C LEU A 26 15.90 39.48 -18.31
N LEU A 27 15.71 38.27 -17.79
CA LEU A 27 16.48 37.74 -16.66
C LEU A 27 17.90 37.37 -17.10
N LYS A 28 18.88 37.50 -16.19
CA LYS A 28 20.25 37.09 -16.43
C LYS A 28 20.34 35.57 -16.62
N GLY A 29 20.93 35.15 -17.74
CA GLY A 29 21.11 33.75 -18.10
C GLY A 29 19.90 33.14 -18.82
N ARG A 30 20.05 31.90 -19.29
CA ARG A 30 18.93 31.17 -19.92
C ARG A 30 17.93 30.74 -18.85
N HIS A 31 16.66 31.07 -19.03
CA HIS A 31 15.59 30.55 -18.19
C HIS A 31 14.47 30.01 -19.05
N ARG A 32 13.72 29.02 -18.54
CA ARG A 32 12.51 28.54 -19.22
C ARG A 32 11.55 29.70 -19.36
N CYS A 33 11.00 29.90 -20.55
CA CYS A 33 10.05 30.96 -20.83
C CYS A 33 8.92 30.43 -21.70
N ASP A 34 7.69 30.51 -21.18
CA ASP A 34 6.51 30.00 -21.87
C ASP A 34 5.80 31.06 -22.72
N CYS A 35 6.51 32.13 -23.10
CA CYS A 35 5.92 33.20 -23.92
C CYS A 35 5.65 32.77 -25.37
N GLN A 36 6.19 31.64 -25.85
CA GLN A 36 6.04 31.17 -27.24
C GLN A 36 6.41 32.26 -28.29
N ALA A 37 7.40 33.09 -27.97
CA ALA A 37 7.84 34.25 -28.74
C ALA A 37 6.78 35.38 -28.92
N SER A 38 5.74 35.43 -28.07
CA SER A 38 4.81 36.57 -28.03
C SER A 38 5.38 37.81 -27.34
N LYS A 39 6.24 37.61 -26.34
CA LYS A 39 6.86 38.69 -25.54
C LYS A 39 8.33 38.94 -25.89
N HIS A 40 9.09 37.86 -26.09
CA HIS A 40 10.50 37.90 -26.42
C HIS A 40 10.72 37.57 -27.89
N LYS A 41 11.81 38.07 -28.49
CA LYS A 41 12.14 37.77 -29.89
C LYS A 41 12.27 36.26 -30.12
N LEU A 42 11.76 35.78 -31.25
CA LEU A 42 11.91 34.39 -31.66
C LEU A 42 13.38 34.09 -31.97
N ILE A 43 13.91 33.00 -31.39
CA ILE A 43 15.21 32.45 -31.78
C ILE A 43 14.99 31.40 -32.87
N ASN A 44 14.29 30.30 -32.53
CA ASN A 44 13.94 29.25 -33.47
C ASN A 44 12.96 28.23 -32.85
N ASN A 45 12.42 27.31 -33.66
CA ASN A 45 11.68 26.14 -33.19
C ASN A 45 12.65 24.96 -32.94
N CYS A 46 12.42 24.20 -31.86
CA CYS A 46 13.07 22.92 -31.66
C CYS A 46 12.52 21.84 -32.60
N MET A 47 13.33 21.40 -33.56
CA MET A 47 12.93 20.40 -34.57
C MET A 47 12.57 19.01 -33.99
N LYS A 48 12.95 18.70 -32.75
CA LYS A 48 12.66 17.40 -32.12
C LYS A 48 11.33 17.36 -31.36
N CYS A 49 10.98 18.43 -30.65
CA CYS A 49 9.78 18.47 -29.79
C CYS A 49 8.78 19.59 -30.16
N GLY A 50 9.08 20.40 -31.18
CA GLY A 50 8.21 21.49 -31.64
C GLY A 50 8.14 22.72 -30.73
N ARG A 51 8.93 22.77 -29.65
CA ARG A 51 8.92 23.90 -28.71
C ARG A 51 9.52 25.16 -29.35
N ILE A 52 8.80 26.28 -29.27
CA ILE A 52 9.24 27.60 -29.72
C ILE A 52 10.18 28.22 -28.68
N VAL A 53 11.44 28.45 -29.07
CA VAL A 53 12.49 29.01 -28.19
C VAL A 53 12.60 30.51 -28.46
N CYS A 54 12.49 31.31 -27.40
CA CYS A 54 12.57 32.77 -27.46
C CYS A 54 13.89 33.30 -26.89
N GLU A 55 14.15 34.60 -26.99
CA GLU A 55 15.39 35.25 -26.55
C GLU A 55 15.74 35.03 -25.06
N GLN A 56 14.73 34.95 -24.18
CA GLN A 56 14.94 34.63 -22.75
C GLN A 56 15.48 33.20 -22.54
N GLU A 57 15.06 32.26 -23.41
CA GLU A 57 15.60 30.90 -23.41
C GLU A 57 16.93 30.84 -24.16
N GLY A 58 17.09 31.62 -25.25
CA GLY A 58 18.28 31.82 -26.10
C GLY A 58 18.64 30.65 -27.07
N SER A 59 19.79 30.74 -27.78
CA SER A 59 20.46 29.63 -28.53
C SER A 59 21.24 28.57 -27.72
N GLY A 60 20.89 27.28 -27.78
CA GLY A 60 21.50 26.20 -26.99
C GLY A 60 20.59 24.96 -26.91
N PRO A 61 20.92 23.98 -26.06
CA PRO A 61 20.07 22.79 -25.90
C PRO A 61 18.67 23.20 -25.40
N CYS A 62 17.64 22.69 -26.07
CA CYS A 62 16.24 22.93 -25.72
C CYS A 62 15.98 22.54 -24.27
N LEU A 63 15.38 23.43 -23.47
CA LEU A 63 15.08 23.19 -22.06
C LEU A 63 14.00 22.11 -21.82
N PHE A 64 13.44 21.52 -22.87
CA PHE A 64 12.48 20.42 -22.80
C PHE A 64 13.10 19.08 -23.21
N CYS A 65 13.64 18.97 -24.44
CA CYS A 65 14.14 17.70 -24.99
C CYS A 65 15.66 17.65 -25.20
N ASN A 66 16.39 18.69 -24.79
CA ASN A 66 17.84 18.85 -24.91
C ASN A 66 18.42 18.85 -26.34
N ASN A 67 17.58 18.87 -27.38
CA ASN A 67 18.07 19.02 -28.75
C ASN A 67 18.61 20.44 -28.96
N LEU A 68 19.75 20.61 -29.65
CA LEU A 68 20.34 21.91 -29.91
C LEU A 68 19.39 22.78 -30.75
N VAL A 69 19.16 24.02 -30.32
CA VAL A 69 18.36 25.02 -31.02
C VAL A 69 19.19 26.29 -31.15
N CYS A 70 19.51 26.66 -32.38
CA CYS A 70 20.33 27.84 -32.68
C CYS A 70 19.51 28.88 -33.46
N SER A 71 19.94 30.13 -33.41
CA SER A 71 19.45 31.16 -34.33
C SER A 71 19.79 30.80 -35.78
N ARG A 72 19.13 31.42 -36.74
CA ARG A 72 19.31 31.12 -38.17
C ARG A 72 20.77 31.33 -38.63
N ASP A 73 21.41 32.38 -38.13
CA ASP A 73 22.78 32.74 -38.50
C ASP A 73 23.79 31.77 -37.87
N GLU A 74 23.60 31.42 -36.58
CA GLU A 74 24.40 30.40 -35.91
C GLU A 74 24.24 29.02 -36.56
N GLN A 75 23.02 28.68 -36.99
CA GLN A 75 22.73 27.41 -37.68
C GLN A 75 23.45 27.34 -39.04
N GLN A 76 23.50 28.44 -39.79
CA GLN A 76 24.26 28.51 -41.04
C GLN A 76 25.77 28.32 -40.79
N LEU A 77 26.29 28.94 -39.73
CA LEU A 77 27.68 28.79 -39.35
C LEU A 77 27.98 27.35 -38.91
N LEU A 78 27.11 26.72 -38.14
CA LEU A 78 27.23 25.29 -37.78
C LEU A 78 27.23 24.38 -39.01
N ASN A 79 26.39 24.66 -40.00
CA ASN A 79 26.33 23.89 -41.24
C ASN A 79 27.59 24.05 -42.11
N SER A 80 28.35 25.14 -41.97
CA SER A 80 29.58 25.37 -42.74
C SER A 80 30.78 24.49 -42.32
N GLY A 81 30.69 23.79 -41.17
CA GLY A 81 31.72 22.84 -40.73
C GLY A 81 33.10 23.44 -40.44
N THR A 82 33.21 24.76 -40.27
CA THR A 82 34.49 25.44 -40.03
C THR A 82 35.01 25.19 -38.61
N LYS A 83 36.29 25.50 -38.36
CA LYS A 83 36.84 25.48 -36.97
C LYS A 83 36.05 26.41 -36.03
N GLN A 84 35.53 27.52 -36.55
CA GLN A 84 34.64 28.43 -35.82
C GLN A 84 33.29 27.77 -35.47
N ALA A 85 32.76 26.94 -36.37
CA ALA A 85 31.55 26.15 -36.14
C ALA A 85 31.71 25.20 -34.96
N ASN A 86 32.81 24.45 -34.91
CA ASN A 86 33.08 23.51 -33.81
C ASN A 86 33.27 24.25 -32.47
N GLN A 87 33.94 25.41 -32.48
CA GLN A 87 34.07 26.24 -31.28
C GLN A 87 32.73 26.80 -30.80
N LEU A 88 31.85 27.20 -31.71
CA LEU A 88 30.51 27.67 -31.37
C LEU A 88 29.67 26.52 -30.79
N TYR A 89 29.68 25.34 -31.42
CA TYR A 89 28.98 24.17 -30.93
C TYR A 89 29.38 23.81 -29.50
N GLN A 90 30.68 23.74 -29.23
CA GLN A 90 31.21 23.43 -27.90
C GLN A 90 30.72 24.44 -26.85
N LYS A 91 30.78 25.74 -27.16
CA LYS A 91 30.29 26.80 -26.27
C LYS A 91 28.80 26.71 -25.98
N LEU A 92 27.98 26.35 -26.97
CA LEU A 92 26.52 26.26 -26.83
C LEU A 92 26.07 25.03 -26.04
N VAL A 93 26.79 23.91 -26.19
CA VAL A 93 26.52 22.66 -25.46
C VAL A 93 27.03 22.74 -24.02
N ASP A 94 28.25 23.26 -23.82
CA ASP A 94 28.88 23.32 -22.50
C ASP A 94 28.32 24.44 -21.60
N GLN A 95 27.49 25.33 -22.13
CA GLN A 95 27.00 26.51 -21.42
C GLN A 95 26.16 26.23 -20.17
N LYS A 96 25.83 24.97 -19.83
CA LYS A 96 24.84 24.67 -18.78
C LYS A 96 24.91 23.29 -18.10
N ARG A 97 26.08 22.84 -17.63
CA ARG A 97 26.11 21.91 -16.49
C ARG A 97 26.55 22.63 -15.22
N PRO A 98 25.61 22.98 -14.31
CA PRO A 98 26.01 23.46 -13.00
C PRO A 98 26.79 22.37 -12.26
N GLU A 99 27.71 22.78 -11.38
CA GLU A 99 28.47 21.88 -10.53
C GLU A 99 27.49 20.98 -9.73
N GLY A 100 27.64 19.65 -9.85
CA GLY A 100 26.74 18.67 -9.23
C GLY A 100 25.54 18.20 -10.05
N TRP A 101 25.36 18.65 -11.31
CA TRP A 101 24.29 18.14 -12.19
C TRP A 101 24.36 16.61 -12.40
N GLU A 102 25.56 16.06 -12.53
CA GLU A 102 25.76 14.62 -12.73
C GLU A 102 25.36 13.82 -11.49
N SER A 103 25.75 14.28 -10.29
CA SER A 103 25.32 13.68 -9.03
C SER A 103 23.81 13.74 -8.82
N ALA A 104 23.15 14.82 -9.24
CA ALA A 104 21.69 14.92 -9.19
C ALA A 104 20.98 13.94 -10.15
N VAL A 105 21.57 13.71 -11.32
CA VAL A 105 21.06 12.72 -12.30
C VAL A 105 21.23 11.29 -11.79
N GLU A 106 22.38 10.98 -11.19
CA GLU A 106 22.61 9.67 -10.56
C GLU A 106 21.63 9.41 -9.42
N HIS A 107 21.42 10.39 -8.54
CA HIS A 107 20.46 10.28 -7.45
C HIS A 107 19.04 10.05 -7.96
N ARG A 108 18.61 10.80 -9.00
CA ARG A 108 17.31 10.58 -9.66
C ARG A 108 17.19 9.18 -10.24
N ASN A 109 18.20 8.71 -10.96
CA ASN A 109 18.18 7.37 -11.58
C ASN A 109 18.10 6.28 -10.49
N ARG A 110 18.76 6.48 -9.35
CA ARG A 110 18.66 5.60 -8.18
C ARG A 110 17.23 5.54 -7.62
N LEU A 111 16.56 6.69 -7.50
CA LEU A 111 15.16 6.75 -7.04
C LEU A 111 14.20 6.05 -8.01
N LEU A 112 14.40 6.22 -9.32
CA LEU A 112 13.61 5.52 -10.34
C LEU A 112 13.83 4.00 -10.29
N GLU A 113 15.03 3.55 -9.97
CA GLU A 113 15.31 2.13 -9.76
C GLU A 113 14.61 1.60 -8.51
N TYR A 114 14.57 2.37 -7.41
CA TYR A 114 13.78 2.00 -6.23
C TYR A 114 12.29 1.89 -6.54
N ASP A 115 11.76 2.78 -7.37
CA ASP A 115 10.35 2.72 -7.78
C ASP A 115 10.08 1.47 -8.65
N ARG A 116 10.96 1.19 -9.63
CA ARG A 116 10.90 -0.03 -10.46
C ARG A 116 11.05 -1.33 -9.68
N THR A 117 11.87 -1.34 -8.63
CA THR A 117 12.16 -2.55 -7.82
C THR A 117 11.33 -2.64 -6.54
N SER A 118 10.49 -1.65 -6.27
CA SER A 118 9.62 -1.59 -5.09
C SER A 118 8.70 -2.81 -4.99
N GLU A 119 8.12 -3.24 -6.11
CA GLU A 119 7.24 -4.41 -6.21
C GLU A 119 7.99 -5.73 -5.92
N ARG A 120 9.25 -5.84 -6.34
CA ARG A 120 10.09 -7.02 -6.06
C ARG A 120 10.56 -7.08 -4.61
N ARG A 121 10.76 -5.93 -3.99
CA ARG A 121 11.21 -5.80 -2.58
C ARG A 121 10.06 -5.90 -1.59
N THR A 122 8.83 -5.64 -2.03
CA THR A 122 7.60 -5.78 -1.24
C THR A 122 6.85 -7.08 -1.52
N LYS A 123 7.46 -8.03 -2.25
CA LYS A 123 6.96 -9.40 -2.31
C LYS A 123 6.88 -9.91 -0.88
N VAL A 124 5.66 -9.95 -0.34
CA VAL A 124 5.36 -10.49 0.97
C VAL A 124 5.64 -11.98 0.87
N ILE A 125 6.73 -12.41 1.50
CA ILE A 125 7.08 -13.81 1.67
C ILE A 125 6.19 -14.28 2.80
N ASP A 126 5.29 -15.21 2.50
CA ASP A 126 4.46 -15.86 3.50
C ASP A 126 5.29 -16.97 4.12
N ASP A 127 5.78 -16.72 5.34
CA ASP A 127 6.66 -17.63 6.07
C ASP A 127 5.96 -18.97 6.40
N GLU A 128 4.63 -19.03 6.43
CA GLU A 128 3.87 -20.27 6.66
C GLU A 128 3.72 -21.11 5.38
N SER A 129 3.56 -20.48 4.21
CA SER A 129 3.53 -21.21 2.93
C SER A 129 4.92 -21.66 2.48
N ASP A 130 5.96 -20.86 2.75
CA ASP A 130 7.31 -21.14 2.28
C ASP A 130 8.04 -22.17 3.17
N TYR A 131 7.61 -22.40 4.42
CA TYR A 131 8.16 -23.46 5.29
C TYR A 131 7.93 -24.87 4.72
N PHE A 132 6.90 -25.06 3.90
CA PHE A 132 6.59 -26.32 3.22
C PHE A 132 7.01 -26.34 1.74
N THR A 133 7.65 -25.29 1.24
CA THR A 133 8.16 -25.32 -0.14
C THR A 133 9.43 -26.16 -0.25
N VAL A 134 9.45 -26.94 -1.32
CA VAL A 134 10.38 -28.01 -1.72
C VAL A 134 11.88 -27.64 -1.74
N ASN A 135 12.21 -26.37 -1.52
CA ASN A 135 13.57 -25.84 -1.56
C ASN A 135 14.24 -25.80 -0.18
N SER A 136 13.96 -26.76 0.68
CA SER A 136 14.66 -26.87 1.97
C SER A 136 16.15 -27.16 1.73
N VAL A 137 17.01 -26.35 2.37
CA VAL A 137 18.49 -26.40 2.24
C VAL A 137 19.09 -27.72 2.75
N TRP A 138 18.28 -28.56 3.39
CA TRP A 138 18.67 -29.80 4.07
C TRP A 138 18.46 -31.06 3.23
N LEU A 139 17.78 -30.98 2.08
CA LEU A 139 17.63 -32.12 1.16
C LEU A 139 18.80 -32.21 0.18
N SER A 140 19.14 -33.42 -0.28
CA SER A 140 20.12 -33.59 -1.36
C SER A 140 19.60 -33.03 -2.69
N LYS A 141 20.51 -32.73 -3.62
CA LYS A 141 20.13 -32.20 -4.95
C LYS A 141 19.18 -33.14 -5.70
N THR A 142 19.34 -34.45 -5.52
CA THR A 142 18.50 -35.48 -6.14
C THR A 142 17.12 -35.57 -5.51
N GLU A 143 17.01 -35.45 -4.18
CA GLU A 143 15.72 -35.45 -3.47
C GLU A 143 14.91 -34.19 -3.78
N ARG A 144 15.57 -33.02 -3.86
CA ARG A 144 14.92 -31.76 -4.28
C ARG A 144 14.35 -31.83 -5.69
N GLU A 145 15.03 -32.50 -6.60
CA GLU A 145 14.53 -32.65 -7.98
C GLU A 145 13.31 -33.57 -8.03
N LYS A 146 13.31 -34.67 -7.27
CA LYS A 146 12.17 -35.60 -7.19
C LYS A 146 10.91 -34.92 -6.67
N LEU A 147 11.02 -34.15 -5.58
CA LEU A 147 9.88 -33.41 -5.04
C LEU A 147 9.37 -32.33 -6.00
N ARG A 148 10.29 -31.65 -6.72
CA ARG A 148 9.90 -30.64 -7.72
C ARG A 148 9.11 -31.25 -8.87
N GLN A 149 9.55 -32.40 -9.37
CA GLN A 149 8.83 -33.13 -10.42
C GLN A 149 7.44 -33.58 -9.96
N ARG A 150 7.32 -34.05 -8.71
CA ARG A 150 6.04 -34.48 -8.14
C ARG A 150 5.06 -33.31 -7.97
N GLU A 151 5.54 -32.15 -7.52
CA GLU A 151 4.72 -30.95 -7.40
C GLU A 151 4.25 -30.45 -8.77
N GLU A 152 5.12 -30.46 -9.78
CA GLU A 152 4.77 -30.07 -11.15
C GLU A 152 3.73 -31.01 -11.75
N GLU A 153 3.83 -32.31 -11.48
CA GLU A 153 2.82 -33.32 -11.86
C GLU A 153 1.45 -33.04 -11.20
N LEU A 154 1.42 -32.77 -9.89
CA LEU A 154 0.20 -32.41 -9.17
C LEU A 154 -0.42 -31.11 -9.68
N ARG A 155 0.41 -30.10 -9.94
CA ARG A 155 -0.01 -28.82 -10.50
C ARG A 155 -0.55 -29.00 -11.92
N ALA A 156 0.09 -29.83 -12.74
CA ALA A 156 -0.40 -30.17 -14.07
C ALA A 156 -1.77 -30.87 -14.00
N LYS A 157 -1.98 -31.80 -13.07
CA LYS A 157 -3.28 -32.45 -12.83
C LYS A 157 -4.36 -31.43 -12.44
N GLN A 158 -4.05 -30.50 -11.55
CA GLN A 158 -4.99 -29.45 -11.12
C GLN A 158 -5.34 -28.46 -12.26
N HIS A 159 -4.41 -28.22 -13.17
CA HIS A 159 -4.59 -27.36 -14.34
C HIS A 159 -5.03 -28.08 -15.62
N THR A 160 -5.44 -29.35 -15.54
CA THR A 160 -6.08 -30.05 -16.66
C THR A 160 -7.34 -29.29 -17.09
N SER A 161 -7.53 -29.15 -18.41
CA SER A 161 -8.54 -28.26 -18.99
C SER A 161 -9.96 -28.64 -18.56
N ARG A 162 -10.81 -27.63 -18.30
CA ARG A 162 -12.24 -27.79 -17.96
C ARG A 162 -13.04 -28.65 -18.94
N LEU A 163 -12.54 -28.88 -20.16
CA LEU A 163 -13.14 -29.73 -21.20
C LEU A 163 -13.19 -31.23 -20.85
N ASP A 164 -12.29 -31.72 -19.98
CA ASP A 164 -12.27 -33.14 -19.58
C ASP A 164 -13.17 -33.43 -18.36
N ARG A 165 -13.89 -32.43 -17.84
CA ARG A 165 -14.84 -32.62 -16.72
C ARG A 165 -16.15 -33.22 -17.24
N LYS A 166 -16.43 -34.47 -16.89
CA LYS A 166 -17.77 -35.06 -17.05
C LYS A 166 -18.72 -34.46 -16.02
N VAL A 167 -19.85 -33.94 -16.47
CA VAL A 167 -20.93 -33.42 -15.63
C VAL A 167 -22.21 -34.17 -16.01
N THR A 168 -22.93 -34.71 -15.03
CA THR A 168 -24.19 -35.41 -15.25
C THR A 168 -25.37 -34.50 -14.90
N LEU A 169 -26.35 -34.42 -15.80
CA LEU A 169 -27.50 -33.52 -15.69
C LEU A 169 -28.76 -34.34 -15.43
N ASP A 170 -29.34 -34.22 -14.23
CA ASP A 170 -30.63 -34.85 -13.93
C ASP A 170 -31.79 -33.90 -14.25
N PHE A 171 -32.61 -34.29 -15.22
CA PHE A 171 -33.74 -33.51 -15.72
C PHE A 171 -34.99 -33.60 -14.84
N ALA A 172 -35.12 -34.62 -13.99
CA ALA A 172 -36.25 -34.75 -13.08
C ALA A 172 -36.02 -33.95 -11.77
N GLY A 173 -34.81 -33.99 -11.23
CA GLY A 173 -34.42 -33.27 -10.03
C GLY A 173 -34.04 -31.80 -10.23
N ARG A 174 -33.91 -31.33 -11.49
CA ARG A 174 -33.36 -29.99 -11.85
C ARG A 174 -32.04 -29.70 -11.12
N GLN A 175 -31.20 -30.72 -10.94
CA GLN A 175 -29.96 -30.61 -10.21
C GLN A 175 -28.82 -31.09 -11.09
N VAL A 176 -27.77 -30.28 -11.15
CA VAL A 176 -26.51 -30.65 -11.79
C VAL A 176 -25.69 -31.36 -10.73
N VAL A 177 -25.39 -32.63 -10.95
CA VAL A 177 -24.52 -33.41 -10.07
C VAL A 177 -23.16 -33.45 -10.76
N ASP A 178 -22.21 -32.70 -10.21
CA ASP A 178 -20.82 -32.90 -10.58
C ASP A 178 -20.39 -34.23 -9.94
N ASP A 179 -19.98 -35.23 -10.74
CA ASP A 179 -19.32 -36.44 -10.24
C ASP A 179 -17.92 -36.05 -9.72
N VAL A 180 -17.89 -35.34 -8.59
CA VAL A 180 -16.66 -35.05 -7.88
C VAL A 180 -16.52 -36.09 -6.79
N GLU A 181 -16.10 -37.28 -7.17
CA GLU A 181 -15.22 -38.03 -6.29
C GLU A 181 -13.91 -37.23 -6.28
N PHE A 182 -13.88 -36.22 -5.39
CA PHE A 182 -12.74 -35.35 -5.14
C PHE A 182 -11.70 -36.21 -4.42
N GLU A 183 -11.05 -37.07 -5.19
CA GLU A 183 -9.94 -37.88 -4.75
C GLU A 183 -8.86 -36.92 -4.25
N LEU A 184 -8.55 -37.07 -2.96
CA LEU A 184 -7.78 -36.16 -2.13
C LEU A 184 -6.48 -35.76 -2.84
N LEU A 185 -6.27 -34.45 -3.01
CA LEU A 185 -5.01 -33.90 -3.54
C LEU A 185 -3.80 -34.09 -2.60
N TYR A 186 -3.97 -34.85 -1.52
CA TYR A 186 -2.94 -35.30 -0.59
C TYR A 186 -3.21 -36.77 -0.30
N ASP A 187 -2.56 -37.63 -1.07
CA ASP A 187 -2.51 -39.05 -0.74
C ASP A 187 -1.61 -39.19 0.49
N VAL A 188 -2.19 -39.57 1.62
CA VAL A 188 -1.48 -39.72 2.90
C VAL A 188 -0.38 -40.81 2.79
N ASP A 189 -0.49 -41.65 1.76
CA ASP A 189 0.46 -42.70 1.40
C ASP A 189 1.31 -42.35 0.16
N ASP A 190 1.54 -41.07 -0.17
CA ASP A 190 2.46 -40.70 -1.25
C ASP A 190 3.87 -41.25 -0.97
N VAL A 191 4.21 -42.32 -1.70
CA VAL A 191 5.43 -43.11 -1.55
C VAL A 191 6.68 -42.22 -1.61
N VAL A 192 6.65 -41.13 -2.37
CA VAL A 192 7.80 -40.22 -2.52
C VAL A 192 8.01 -39.38 -1.26
N LEU A 193 6.93 -38.93 -0.61
CA LEU A 193 7.01 -38.20 0.67
C LEU A 193 7.46 -39.13 1.80
N LYS A 194 7.02 -40.38 1.77
CA LYS A 194 7.39 -41.40 2.75
C LYS A 194 8.86 -41.81 2.65
N GLU A 195 9.36 -42.07 1.44
CA GLU A 195 10.78 -42.37 1.19
C GLU A 195 11.71 -41.25 1.67
N ILE A 196 11.31 -39.98 1.48
CA ILE A 196 12.11 -38.82 1.90
C ILE A 196 12.03 -38.62 3.42
N SER A 197 10.89 -38.86 4.05
CA SER A 197 10.76 -38.82 5.50
C SER A 197 11.62 -39.90 6.18
N GLU A 198 11.64 -41.10 5.60
CA GLU A 198 12.45 -42.23 6.09
C GLU A 198 13.96 -41.97 5.88
N SER A 199 14.37 -41.34 4.76
CA SER A 199 15.79 -40.98 4.52
C SER A 199 16.33 -39.89 5.46
N VAL A 200 15.47 -38.98 5.93
CA VAL A 200 15.83 -37.95 6.92
C VAL A 200 15.97 -38.55 8.33
N GLN A 201 15.19 -39.58 8.68
CA GLN A 201 15.30 -40.27 9.97
C GLN A 201 16.60 -41.07 10.11
N ASP A 202 17.08 -41.71 9.04
CA ASP A 202 18.36 -42.44 9.06
C ASP A 202 19.58 -41.52 9.27
N ASN A 203 19.50 -40.26 8.81
CA ASN A 203 20.56 -39.26 9.04
C ASN A 203 20.59 -38.71 10.48
N PHE A 204 19.54 -38.90 11.27
CA PHE A 204 19.48 -38.38 12.64
C PHE A 204 20.18 -39.29 13.67
N VAL A 205 20.39 -40.57 13.34
CA VAL A 205 20.98 -41.56 14.27
C VAL A 205 22.50 -41.39 14.44
N SER A 206 23.17 -40.63 13.55
CA SER A 206 24.63 -40.46 13.54
C SER A 206 25.13 -39.10 14.06
N ASN A 207 24.31 -38.34 14.81
CA ASN A 207 24.76 -37.08 15.42
C ASN A 207 25.32 -37.24 16.85
N VAL A 208 25.90 -38.40 17.16
CA VAL A 208 26.71 -38.58 18.37
C VAL A 208 28.19 -38.48 18.03
N ASN A 209 28.86 -37.51 18.67
CA ASN A 209 30.30 -37.34 18.59
C ASN A 209 31.00 -38.63 19.08
N PRO A 210 31.83 -39.32 18.26
CA PRO A 210 32.44 -40.60 18.62
C PRO A 210 33.44 -40.51 19.80
N THR A 211 33.77 -39.31 20.27
CA THR A 211 34.64 -39.10 21.44
C THR A 211 33.88 -39.10 22.77
N ILE A 212 32.54 -39.06 22.77
CA ILE A 212 31.75 -39.05 24.01
C ILE A 212 31.28 -40.47 24.32
N MET A 213 31.98 -41.16 25.23
CA MET A 213 31.66 -42.51 25.72
C MET A 213 30.50 -42.48 26.73
N HIS A 214 29.36 -41.88 26.38
CA HIS A 214 28.17 -41.91 27.22
C HIS A 214 26.99 -42.32 26.32
N SER A 215 26.15 -43.24 26.81
CA SER A 215 24.93 -43.62 26.09
C SER A 215 24.06 -42.37 25.90
N GLY A 216 23.57 -42.17 24.68
CA GLY A 216 22.68 -41.06 24.35
C GLY A 216 21.46 -41.04 25.28
N PRO A 217 20.88 -39.85 25.54
CA PRO A 217 19.75 -39.72 26.44
C PRO A 217 18.58 -40.56 25.92
N VAL A 218 18.06 -41.44 26.77
CA VAL A 218 16.87 -42.25 26.51
C VAL A 218 15.67 -41.50 27.07
N PHE A 219 14.65 -41.31 26.24
CA PHE A 219 13.40 -40.70 26.65
C PHE A 219 12.71 -41.59 27.70
N GLN A 220 12.39 -41.02 28.86
CA GLN A 220 11.79 -41.74 29.98
C GLN A 220 10.44 -41.11 30.29
N ASP A 221 9.35 -41.84 29.99
CA ASP A 221 7.96 -41.35 30.02
C ASP A 221 7.41 -40.96 31.42
N SER A 222 8.19 -41.11 32.49
CA SER A 222 7.66 -41.07 33.86
C SER A 222 7.96 -39.81 34.68
N VAL A 223 8.53 -38.76 34.11
CA VAL A 223 8.81 -37.50 34.83
C VAL A 223 8.42 -36.24 34.05
N ALA A 224 7.12 -36.07 33.81
CA ALA A 224 6.54 -34.77 33.51
C ALA A 224 5.10 -34.69 34.04
N SER A 225 4.97 -34.37 35.34
CA SER A 225 3.79 -33.65 35.80
C SER A 225 3.89 -32.21 35.33
N GLU A 226 2.80 -31.72 34.75
CA GLU A 226 2.54 -30.33 34.34
C GLU A 226 3.47 -29.72 33.28
N SER A 227 3.09 -29.84 32.00
CA SER A 227 2.69 -28.70 31.15
C SER A 227 2.60 -29.09 29.67
N ASN A 228 1.39 -28.89 29.10
CA ASN A 228 1.03 -28.77 27.68
C ASN A 228 1.58 -29.76 26.64
N LYS A 229 0.67 -30.59 26.10
CA LYS A 229 0.42 -30.78 24.65
C LYS A 229 -1.01 -31.34 24.50
N LEU A 230 -1.91 -30.61 23.85
CA LEU A 230 -2.28 -30.80 22.43
C LEU A 230 -2.56 -32.26 22.09
N MET A 231 -3.84 -32.58 21.95
CA MET A 231 -4.30 -33.58 21.00
C MET A 231 -5.01 -32.87 19.83
N SER A 232 -4.77 -33.49 18.69
CA SER A 232 -5.18 -33.19 17.33
C SER A 232 -6.67 -33.44 17.05
N ASP A 233 -7.10 -32.78 15.96
CA ASP A 233 -8.19 -33.06 15.04
C ASP A 233 -9.64 -33.06 15.55
N SER A 234 -10.42 -32.12 15.00
CA SER A 234 -11.28 -32.47 13.85
C SER A 234 -11.93 -31.24 13.20
N ALA A 235 -11.70 -31.16 11.88
CA ALA A 235 -12.63 -30.75 10.82
C ALA A 235 -13.39 -29.42 10.92
N VAL A 236 -13.09 -28.49 10.01
CA VAL A 236 -14.13 -27.95 9.09
C VAL A 236 -13.52 -27.32 7.83
N ASN A 237 -13.71 -28.05 6.73
CA ASN A 237 -14.21 -27.63 5.43
C ASN A 237 -14.07 -26.14 5.01
N MET A 238 -13.25 -25.93 3.98
CA MET A 238 -13.31 -24.78 3.07
C MET A 238 -13.97 -25.24 1.77
N SER A 239 -15.00 -24.54 1.30
CA SER A 239 -15.26 -24.48 -0.14
C SER A 239 -15.75 -23.10 -0.59
N THR A 240 -14.80 -22.43 -1.24
CA THR A 240 -14.84 -21.67 -2.50
C THR A 240 -15.98 -20.67 -2.82
N HIS A 241 -15.56 -19.40 -2.74
CA HIS A 241 -15.74 -18.29 -3.68
C HIS A 241 -17.14 -17.87 -4.15
N ARG A 242 -17.66 -16.82 -3.50
CA ARG A 242 -18.38 -15.72 -4.19
C ARG A 242 -18.04 -14.37 -3.55
N ARG A 243 -17.01 -13.68 -4.05
CA ARG A 243 -16.77 -12.22 -3.91
C ARG A 243 -17.20 -11.64 -2.54
N VAL A 244 -16.40 -11.85 -1.49
CA VAL A 244 -16.71 -11.39 -0.13
C VAL A 244 -15.59 -10.47 0.34
N GLN A 245 -15.85 -9.17 0.51
CA GLN A 245 -15.01 -8.37 1.39
C GLN A 245 -15.08 -9.02 2.77
N ASP A 246 -13.95 -9.39 3.36
CA ASP A 246 -13.94 -9.98 4.70
C ASP A 246 -14.78 -9.10 5.64
N ARG A 247 -15.72 -9.70 6.36
CA ARG A 247 -16.52 -8.99 7.36
C ARG A 247 -15.62 -8.27 8.38
N GLU A 248 -14.47 -8.87 8.68
CA GLU A 248 -13.45 -8.29 9.56
C GLU A 248 -12.75 -7.05 8.99
N MET A 249 -12.77 -6.85 7.66
CA MET A 249 -12.31 -5.60 7.01
C MET A 249 -13.40 -4.51 6.96
N LEU A 250 -14.66 -4.84 7.27
CA LEU A 250 -15.76 -3.88 7.42
C LEU A 250 -15.91 -3.40 8.88
N GLU A 251 -15.23 -4.02 9.84
CA GLU A 251 -15.26 -3.59 11.24
C GLU A 251 -14.21 -2.49 11.46
N MET A 252 -14.67 -1.25 11.70
CA MET A 252 -13.79 -0.17 12.14
C MET A 252 -13.85 -0.08 13.67
N SER A 253 -12.69 0.02 14.31
CA SER A 253 -12.64 0.32 15.73
C SER A 253 -12.77 1.82 15.96
N ASP A 254 -13.60 2.22 16.91
CA ASP A 254 -13.78 3.62 17.28
C ASP A 254 -12.84 3.98 18.44
N GLU A 255 -12.11 5.07 18.25
CA GLU A 255 -11.05 5.53 19.13
C GLU A 255 -11.33 6.94 19.58
N ALA A 256 -11.24 7.17 20.89
CA ALA A 256 -11.33 8.53 21.39
C ALA A 256 -10.09 9.32 20.99
N ALA A 257 -10.26 10.35 20.16
CA ALA A 257 -9.21 11.28 19.79
C ALA A 257 -8.58 11.93 21.04
N SER A 258 -7.34 12.41 20.93
CA SER A 258 -6.62 13.04 22.04
C SER A 258 -7.21 14.38 22.52
N LYS A 259 -8.18 14.95 21.80
CA LYS A 259 -8.85 16.20 22.18
C LYS A 259 -9.89 15.90 23.26
N VAL A 260 -9.72 16.49 24.45
CA VAL A 260 -10.71 16.41 25.53
C VAL A 260 -11.93 17.26 25.14
N PRO A 261 -13.14 16.68 25.08
CA PRO A 261 -14.35 17.43 24.79
C PRO A 261 -14.71 18.36 25.96
N THR A 262 -15.14 19.57 25.65
CA THR A 262 -15.58 20.55 26.67
C THR A 262 -16.97 20.18 27.19
N THR A 263 -17.28 20.58 28.42
CA THR A 263 -18.58 20.30 29.07
C THR A 263 -19.76 20.87 28.29
N GLU A 264 -19.55 21.99 27.61
CA GLU A 264 -20.58 22.65 26.80
C GLU A 264 -20.84 21.89 25.50
N GLU A 265 -19.78 21.42 24.80
CA GLU A 265 -19.90 20.57 23.60
C GLU A 265 -20.64 19.27 23.91
N ILE A 266 -20.34 18.62 25.05
CA ILE A 266 -21.04 17.40 25.48
C ILE A 266 -22.54 17.69 25.67
N ARG A 267 -22.88 18.75 26.41
CA ARG A 267 -24.27 19.09 26.70
C ARG A 267 -25.08 19.41 25.44
N GLN A 268 -24.49 20.16 24.50
CA GLN A 268 -25.12 20.51 23.23
C GLN A 268 -25.35 19.25 22.38
N THR A 269 -24.36 18.37 22.31
CA THR A 269 -24.43 17.12 21.55
C THR A 269 -25.47 16.17 22.14
N GLU A 270 -25.49 15.98 23.46
CA GLU A 270 -26.51 15.16 24.13
C GLU A 270 -27.93 15.70 23.93
N HIS A 271 -28.08 17.02 23.92
CA HIS A 271 -29.38 17.65 23.66
C HIS A 271 -29.82 17.41 22.21
N LEU A 272 -28.93 17.57 21.24
CA LEU A 272 -29.18 17.30 19.82
C LEU A 272 -29.66 15.85 19.61
N TYR A 273 -28.92 14.86 20.11
CA TYR A 273 -29.27 13.44 19.98
C TYR A 273 -30.60 13.10 20.66
N LYS A 274 -30.92 13.72 21.80
CA LYS A 274 -32.22 13.56 22.47
C LYS A 274 -33.38 14.07 21.64
N VAL A 275 -33.18 15.16 20.89
CA VAL A 275 -34.22 15.74 20.02
C VAL A 275 -34.41 14.89 18.77
N LEU A 276 -33.32 14.44 18.13
CA LEU A 276 -33.36 13.68 16.88
C LEU A 276 -33.97 12.28 17.01
N THR A 277 -33.72 11.60 18.13
CA THR A 277 -34.09 10.17 18.28
C THR A 277 -35.46 9.92 18.90
N GLY A 278 -36.25 10.98 19.16
CA GLY A 278 -37.68 10.92 19.50
C GLY A 278 -38.12 9.70 20.30
N GLU A 279 -38.15 9.82 21.64
CA GLU A 279 -38.68 8.83 22.61
C GLU A 279 -37.82 7.59 22.93
N LYS A 280 -36.68 7.36 22.27
CA LYS A 280 -35.72 6.34 22.75
C LYS A 280 -34.94 6.84 23.97
N ILE A 281 -34.98 6.10 25.07
CA ILE A 281 -34.13 6.34 26.25
C ILE A 281 -32.67 6.03 25.86
N ILE A 282 -31.95 7.04 25.36
CA ILE A 282 -30.52 6.95 25.12
C ILE A 282 -29.80 7.01 26.48
N LYS A 283 -28.96 6.01 26.74
CA LYS A 283 -28.04 6.01 27.88
C LYS A 283 -26.73 6.66 27.46
N PHE A 284 -26.55 7.93 27.83
CA PHE A 284 -25.29 8.63 27.61
C PHE A 284 -24.22 8.16 28.61
N PRO A 285 -22.95 8.06 28.20
CA PRO A 285 -21.86 7.71 29.09
C PRO A 285 -21.57 8.86 30.08
N SER A 286 -21.26 8.51 31.32
CA SER A 286 -20.93 9.49 32.37
C SER A 286 -19.54 10.11 32.21
N GLN A 287 -18.65 9.47 31.44
CA GLN A 287 -17.28 9.91 31.21
C GLN A 287 -16.85 9.61 29.77
N TYR A 288 -16.21 10.58 29.12
CA TYR A 288 -15.65 10.49 27.77
C TYR A 288 -14.12 10.43 27.85
N PRO A 289 -13.52 9.23 28.00
CA PRO A 289 -12.07 9.09 28.05
C PRO A 289 -11.42 9.43 26.71
N THR A 290 -10.17 9.88 26.71
CA THR A 290 -9.39 10.22 25.50
C THR A 290 -8.21 9.27 25.33
N GLY A 291 -7.79 9.01 24.09
CA GLY A 291 -6.60 8.19 23.79
C GLY A 291 -6.79 6.70 24.12
N CYS A 292 -7.99 6.18 23.93
CA CYS A 292 -8.29 4.77 24.18
C CYS A 292 -9.30 4.20 23.17
N LEU A 293 -9.21 2.89 22.97
CA LEU A 293 -10.11 2.13 22.13
C LEU A 293 -11.46 1.97 22.84
N LEU A 294 -12.53 2.48 22.24
CA LEU A 294 -13.87 2.50 22.85
C LEU A 294 -14.72 1.31 22.44
N GLY A 295 -14.61 0.88 21.18
CA GLY A 295 -15.55 -0.07 20.61
C GLY A 295 -15.24 -0.43 19.16
N CYS A 296 -16.17 -1.12 18.52
CA CYS A 296 -16.18 -1.32 17.08
C CYS A 296 -17.59 -1.06 16.51
N VAL A 297 -17.61 -0.66 15.25
CA VAL A 297 -18.82 -0.48 14.44
C VAL A 297 -18.61 -1.17 13.09
N THR A 298 -19.69 -1.65 12.48
CA THR A 298 -19.63 -2.26 11.14
C THR A 298 -19.96 -1.20 10.10
N VAL A 299 -19.02 -0.90 9.20
CA VAL A 299 -19.22 0.04 8.10
C VAL A 299 -19.98 -0.65 6.98
N VAL A 300 -21.21 -0.21 6.73
CA VAL A 300 -22.10 -0.78 5.70
C VAL A 300 -21.91 -0.10 4.35
N ASP A 301 -21.77 1.23 4.35
CA ASP A 301 -21.64 2.00 3.11
C ASP A 301 -20.85 3.30 3.34
N CYS A 302 -20.31 3.88 2.26
CA CYS A 302 -19.67 5.19 2.24
C CYS A 302 -20.26 6.01 1.09
N MET A 303 -21.09 6.99 1.41
CA MET A 303 -21.83 7.75 0.40
C MET A 303 -21.37 9.22 0.34
N PRO A 304 -21.38 9.84 -0.86
CA PRO A 304 -21.19 11.28 -1.00
C PRO A 304 -22.33 12.06 -0.32
N GLN A 305 -22.04 13.29 0.11
CA GLN A 305 -22.98 14.12 0.87
C GLN A 305 -24.34 14.34 0.18
N GLU A 306 -24.36 14.42 -1.15
CA GLU A 306 -25.60 14.58 -1.92
C GLU A 306 -26.52 13.36 -1.85
N GLU A 307 -25.95 12.15 -1.83
CA GLU A 307 -26.72 10.90 -1.72
C GLU A 307 -27.15 10.65 -0.27
N TYR A 308 -26.28 10.99 0.68
CA TYR A 308 -26.59 10.91 2.10
C TYR A 308 -27.82 11.75 2.46
N ARG A 309 -27.86 13.03 2.07
CA ARG A 309 -29.01 13.91 2.35
C ARG A 309 -30.31 13.47 1.66
N LYS A 310 -30.23 12.75 0.53
CA LYS A 310 -31.41 12.18 -0.13
C LYS A 310 -31.99 11.01 0.65
N LYS A 311 -31.13 10.13 1.18
CA LYS A 311 -31.55 8.95 1.96
C LYS A 311 -31.89 9.29 3.42
N PHE A 312 -31.19 10.27 4.00
CA PHE A 312 -31.32 10.72 5.38
C PHE A 312 -31.44 12.25 5.41
N PRO A 313 -32.66 12.80 5.27
CA PRO A 313 -32.88 14.25 5.25
C PRO A 313 -32.47 14.98 6.54
N GLU A 314 -32.62 14.30 7.68
CA GLU A 314 -32.23 14.79 9.02
C GLU A 314 -30.82 14.28 9.43
N GLY A 315 -29.96 14.00 8.45
CA GLY A 315 -28.63 13.46 8.69
C GLY A 315 -27.68 14.46 9.37
N GLU A 316 -26.91 13.99 10.35
CA GLU A 316 -26.09 14.82 11.24
C GLU A 316 -24.74 15.24 10.64
N SER A 317 -24.28 14.53 9.61
CA SER A 317 -22.92 14.71 9.07
C SER A 317 -22.86 15.76 7.95
N ASP A 318 -21.92 16.69 8.06
CA ASP A 318 -21.57 17.68 7.03
C ASP A 318 -20.31 17.32 6.22
N SER A 319 -19.72 16.16 6.48
CA SER A 319 -18.54 15.66 5.77
C SER A 319 -18.85 15.35 4.29
N PRO A 320 -17.90 15.56 3.36
CA PRO A 320 -18.13 15.31 1.94
C PRO A 320 -18.43 13.83 1.60
N PHE A 321 -17.90 12.91 2.41
CA PHE A 321 -18.21 11.48 2.37
C PHE A 321 -18.61 11.03 3.78
N VAL A 322 -19.77 10.40 3.89
CA VAL A 322 -20.36 9.96 5.16
C VAL A 322 -20.34 8.43 5.23
N PHE A 323 -19.77 7.90 6.32
CA PHE A 323 -19.82 6.47 6.62
C PHE A 323 -21.14 6.11 7.29
N ILE A 324 -21.82 5.10 6.75
CA ILE A 324 -23.00 4.51 7.37
C ILE A 324 -22.53 3.31 8.18
N CYS A 325 -22.70 3.40 9.50
CA CYS A 325 -22.25 2.39 10.44
C CYS A 325 -23.46 1.75 11.15
N GLU A 326 -23.42 0.43 11.29
CA GLU A 326 -24.39 -0.37 12.03
C GLU A 326 -23.69 -1.17 13.14
N ASP A 327 -24.48 -1.79 14.03
CA ASP A 327 -24.01 -2.64 15.13
C ASP A 327 -22.92 -2.03 16.04
N PRO A 328 -23.16 -0.89 16.70
CA PRO A 328 -22.19 -0.30 17.62
C PRO A 328 -21.97 -1.18 18.86
N LYS A 329 -20.74 -1.64 19.05
CA LYS A 329 -20.32 -2.49 20.18
C LYS A 329 -19.28 -1.78 21.03
N VAL A 330 -19.61 -1.52 22.29
CA VAL A 330 -18.69 -0.89 23.25
C VAL A 330 -17.81 -1.96 23.92
N LEU A 331 -16.51 -1.70 24.00
CA LEU A 331 -15.55 -2.56 24.70
C LEU A 331 -15.67 -2.39 26.22
N PRO A 332 -15.68 -3.48 26.99
CA PRO A 332 -15.70 -3.40 28.46
C PRO A 332 -14.36 -2.95 29.05
N ILE A 333 -13.26 -3.17 28.32
CA ILE A 333 -11.90 -2.81 28.71
C ILE A 333 -11.39 -1.77 27.72
N ARG A 334 -10.88 -0.65 28.25
CA ARG A 334 -10.30 0.44 27.45
C ARG A 334 -8.83 0.14 27.20
N PHE A 335 -8.46 -0.06 25.95
CA PHE A 335 -7.07 -0.26 25.56
C PHE A 335 -6.42 1.09 25.25
N PRO A 336 -5.26 1.44 25.86
CA PRO A 336 -4.57 2.68 25.54
C PRO A 336 -4.01 2.60 24.12
N VAL A 337 -4.50 3.48 23.24
CA VAL A 337 -4.07 3.55 21.84
C VAL A 337 -3.85 5.01 21.45
N GLN A 338 -2.79 5.26 20.67
CA GLN A 338 -2.51 6.58 20.14
C GLN A 338 -3.17 6.73 18.77
N GLY A 339 -4.25 7.52 18.71
CA GLY A 339 -4.96 7.81 17.47
C GLY A 339 -4.02 8.38 16.41
N LYS A 340 -4.06 7.80 15.20
CA LYS A 340 -3.32 8.30 14.02
C LYS A 340 -4.26 9.00 13.05
N HIS A 341 -3.68 9.81 12.16
CA HIS A 341 -4.44 10.50 11.13
C HIS A 341 -4.91 9.52 10.04
N LYS A 342 -6.22 9.55 9.73
CA LYS A 342 -6.94 8.63 8.81
C LYS A 342 -7.03 7.20 9.36
N ILE A 343 -7.73 6.32 8.63
CA ILE A 343 -7.87 4.90 8.95
C ILE A 343 -6.47 4.25 8.97
N TYR A 344 -6.18 3.52 10.04
CA TYR A 344 -4.90 2.86 10.23
C TYR A 344 -5.08 1.47 10.83
N LYS A 345 -4.11 0.58 10.58
CA LYS A 345 -4.13 -0.78 11.14
C LYS A 345 -3.83 -0.72 12.63
N LEU A 346 -4.72 -1.31 13.44
CA LEU A 346 -4.52 -1.49 14.87
C LEU A 346 -3.39 -2.50 15.13
N ASP A 347 -2.71 -2.40 16.28
CA ASP A 347 -1.71 -3.39 16.69
C ASP A 347 -2.36 -4.79 16.77
N PRO A 348 -1.83 -5.82 16.11
CA PRO A 348 -2.39 -7.18 16.13
C PRO A 348 -2.65 -7.73 17.54
N LYS A 349 -1.81 -7.36 18.53
CA LYS A 349 -1.98 -7.79 19.91
C LYS A 349 -3.21 -7.14 20.55
N ILE A 350 -3.41 -5.84 20.32
CA ILE A 350 -4.55 -5.09 20.84
C ILE A 350 -5.83 -5.53 20.13
N HIS A 351 -5.78 -5.73 18.81
CA HIS A 351 -6.89 -6.26 18.01
C HIS A 351 -7.38 -7.62 18.53
N THR A 352 -6.45 -8.56 18.71
CA THR A 352 -6.77 -9.90 19.24
C THR A 352 -7.35 -9.83 20.65
N ALA A 353 -6.81 -8.96 21.51
CA ALA A 353 -7.31 -8.75 22.85
C ALA A 353 -8.73 -8.15 22.86
N ALA A 354 -8.99 -7.17 22.00
CA ALA A 354 -10.29 -6.52 21.84
C ALA A 354 -11.36 -7.52 21.35
N LEU A 355 -11.05 -8.32 20.31
CA LEU A 355 -11.93 -9.37 19.80
C LEU A 355 -12.29 -10.40 20.88
N LYS A 356 -11.29 -10.88 21.64
CA LYS A 356 -11.53 -11.80 22.76
C LYS A 356 -12.43 -11.19 23.83
N CYS A 357 -12.28 -9.89 24.12
CA CYS A 357 -13.14 -9.19 25.08
C CYS A 357 -14.59 -9.11 24.58
N LEU A 358 -14.80 -8.78 23.30
CA LEU A 358 -16.13 -8.72 22.69
C LEU A 358 -16.80 -10.11 22.66
N GLN A 359 -16.07 -11.15 22.28
CA GLN A 359 -16.56 -12.53 22.28
C GLN A 359 -16.96 -12.99 23.68
N ARG A 360 -16.16 -12.66 24.70
CA ARG A 360 -16.47 -12.96 26.10
C ARG A 360 -17.74 -12.25 26.57
N MET A 361 -17.92 -10.98 26.19
CA MET A 361 -19.15 -10.23 26.50
C MET A 361 -20.37 -10.81 25.79
N ALA A 362 -20.24 -11.18 24.52
CA ALA A 362 -21.32 -11.82 23.77
C ALA A 362 -21.76 -13.14 24.41
N LYS A 363 -20.81 -13.96 24.88
CA LYS A 363 -21.12 -15.20 25.63
C LYS A 363 -21.84 -14.92 26.94
N ILE A 364 -21.36 -13.96 27.74
CA ILE A 364 -22.00 -13.59 29.01
C ILE A 364 -23.40 -13.01 28.80
N GLN A 365 -23.61 -12.22 27.73
CA GLN A 365 -24.93 -11.72 27.37
C GLN A 365 -25.87 -12.86 26.94
N ALA A 366 -25.39 -13.80 26.13
CA ALA A 366 -26.17 -14.98 25.73
C ALA A 366 -26.56 -15.85 26.93
N GLU A 367 -25.62 -16.11 27.85
CA GLU A 367 -25.88 -16.87 29.09
C GLU A 367 -26.89 -16.15 30.00
N ARG A 368 -26.84 -14.82 30.10
CA ARG A 368 -27.82 -14.03 30.85
C ARG A 368 -29.22 -14.06 30.25
N ILE A 369 -29.32 -14.05 28.92
CA ILE A 369 -30.61 -14.15 28.21
C ILE A 369 -31.19 -15.56 28.40
N SER A 370 -30.36 -16.59 28.31
CA SER A 370 -30.76 -17.99 28.56
C SER A 370 -31.10 -18.30 30.02
N ALA A 371 -30.67 -17.47 30.97
CA ALA A 371 -31.02 -17.61 32.39
C ALA A 371 -32.27 -16.79 32.79
N GLN A 372 -32.79 -15.94 31.89
CA GLN A 372 -34.01 -15.16 32.08
C GLN A 372 -35.24 -15.77 31.40
N HIS A 373 -35.03 -16.78 30.55
CA HIS A 373 -36.05 -17.71 30.05
C HIS A 373 -35.96 -19.02 30.82
#